data_AF-A0A3C1W7A2-F1
#
_entry.id   AF-A0A3C1W7A2-F1
#
_cell.length_a   1.000
_cell.length_b   1.000
_cell.length_c   1.000
_cell.angle_alpha   90.00
_cell.angle_beta   90.00
_cell.angle_gamma   90.00
#
_symmetry.space_group_name_H-M   'P 1'
#
loop_
_entity.id
_entity.type
_entity.pdbx_description
1 polymer ?
#
loop_
_entity_poly.entity_id
_entity_poly.type
_entity_poly.pdbx_seq_one_letter_code
_entity_poly.pdbx_strand_id
1 'polypeptide(L)'
;RRRLVEIRTAGAIYLGNLSAIAVGDFLAGPSHTLPTGGAGKSFSGLRADQFQRRTSIVKMDKASVKKSLPVVQEFARMEGLDAHGESVRLRVEK
;
A
#
# COMPACT_ATOMS: atom_id res chain seq x y z
N ARG A 1 21.71 17.15 9.10
CA ARG A 1 21.24 15.76 9.26
C ARG A 1 20.22 15.60 10.38
N ARG A 2 20.45 16.13 11.60
CA ARG A 2 19.49 16.10 12.72
C ARG A 2 18.06 16.60 12.38
N ARG A 3 17.92 17.57 11.48
CA ARG A 3 16.61 18.10 11.02
C ARG A 3 15.87 17.25 9.98
N LEU A 4 16.50 16.23 9.36
CA LEU A 4 15.83 15.39 8.36
C LEU A 4 14.65 14.62 8.96
N VAL A 5 14.77 14.23 10.23
CA VAL A 5 13.74 13.49 10.96
C VAL A 5 12.47 14.32 11.21
N GLU A 6 12.54 15.64 11.07
CA GLU A 6 11.40 16.56 11.22
C GLU A 6 10.62 16.70 9.91
N ILE A 7 11.23 16.35 8.76
CA ILE A 7 10.59 16.43 7.45
C ILE A 7 9.56 15.31 7.33
N ARG A 8 8.28 15.69 7.25
CA ARG A 8 7.17 14.75 7.11
C ARG A 8 6.92 14.36 5.66
N THR A 9 7.09 15.30 4.73
CA THR A 9 6.70 15.14 3.32
C THR A 9 7.65 15.92 2.41
N ALA A 10 8.28 15.25 1.45
CA ALA A 10 9.08 15.87 0.39
C ALA A 10 9.16 14.91 -0.82
N GLY A 11 9.13 15.46 -2.04
CA GLY A 11 9.32 14.66 -3.26
C GLY A 11 10.76 14.17 -3.42
N ALA A 12 11.72 15.07 -3.21
CA ALA A 12 13.15 14.78 -3.13
C ALA A 12 13.80 15.74 -2.13
N ILE A 13 14.91 15.34 -1.52
CA ILE A 13 15.66 16.16 -0.56
C ILE A 13 17.11 16.24 -1.01
N TYR A 14 17.58 17.45 -1.25
CA TYR A 14 18.96 17.76 -1.63
C TYR A 14 19.71 18.32 -0.41
N LEU A 15 20.90 17.79 -0.10
CA LEU A 15 21.58 18.04 1.18
C LEU A 15 22.98 18.64 1.01
N GLY A 16 23.09 19.92 1.36
CA GLY A 16 24.35 20.66 1.33
C GLY A 16 24.59 21.38 0.01
N ASN A 17 25.54 22.31 0.01
CA ASN A 17 25.69 23.30 -1.05
C ASN A 17 26.07 22.70 -2.43
N LEU A 18 26.64 21.49 -2.45
CA LEU A 18 27.05 20.82 -3.67
C LEU A 18 25.96 19.92 -4.28
N SER A 19 24.84 19.71 -3.58
CA SER A 19 23.70 18.92 -4.10
C SER A 19 22.84 19.78 -5.02
N ALA A 20 23.39 20.18 -6.16
CA ALA A 20 22.68 20.98 -7.15
C ALA A 20 21.45 20.23 -7.70
N ILE A 21 20.31 20.92 -7.76
CA ILE A 21 19.04 20.33 -8.20
C ILE A 21 19.13 19.74 -9.61
N ALA A 22 19.83 20.43 -10.52
CA ALA A 22 20.03 19.96 -11.89
C ALA A 22 20.70 18.58 -11.95
N VAL A 23 21.62 18.27 -11.02
CA VAL A 23 22.25 16.94 -10.98
C VAL A 23 21.22 15.86 -10.66
N GLY A 24 20.27 16.13 -9.75
CA GLY A 24 19.21 15.17 -9.45
C GLY A 24 18.13 15.12 -10.52
N ASP A 25 17.86 16.22 -11.21
CA ASP A 25 16.90 16.24 -12.31
C ASP A 25 17.38 15.47 -13.54
N PHE A 26 18.69 15.30 -13.73
CA PHE A 26 19.24 14.70 -14.93
C PHE A 26 20.01 13.39 -14.72
N LEU A 27 20.73 13.22 -13.61
CA LEU A 27 21.77 12.18 -13.52
C LEU A 27 21.77 11.38 -12.22
N ALA A 28 21.43 11.99 -11.07
CA ALA A 28 21.68 11.36 -9.77
C ALA A 28 20.86 10.07 -9.53
N GLY A 29 19.80 9.85 -10.31
CA GLY A 29 19.02 8.61 -10.30
C GLY A 29 17.56 8.74 -9.81
N PRO A 30 17.23 9.54 -8.77
CA PRO A 30 15.83 9.76 -8.40
C PRO A 30 15.03 10.36 -9.56
N SER A 31 13.76 9.97 -9.70
CA SER A 31 12.88 10.61 -10.69
C SER A 31 12.61 12.05 -10.30
N HIS A 32 12.70 12.97 -11.27
CA HIS A 32 12.25 14.36 -11.13
C HIS A 32 10.73 14.53 -11.32
N THR A 33 9.99 13.46 -11.62
CA THR A 33 8.54 13.47 -11.68
C THR A 33 8.01 13.38 -10.25
N LEU A 34 7.91 14.54 -9.61
CA LEU A 34 7.58 14.69 -8.20
C LEU A 34 6.16 15.24 -7.99
N PRO A 35 5.49 14.89 -6.87
CA PRO A 35 4.16 15.41 -6.56
C PRO A 35 4.21 16.90 -6.21
N THR A 36 3.34 17.69 -6.84
CA THR A 36 3.19 19.15 -6.63
C THR A 36 1.81 19.47 -6.03
N GLY A 37 1.48 20.76 -5.81
CA GLY A 37 0.16 21.16 -5.31
C GLY A 37 -0.21 20.62 -3.92
N GLY A 38 0.78 20.22 -3.10
CA GLY A 38 0.56 19.59 -1.80
C GLY A 38 0.35 18.07 -1.84
N ALA A 39 0.36 17.45 -3.02
CA ALA A 39 0.17 16.01 -3.19
C ALA A 39 1.27 15.16 -2.50
N GLY A 40 2.42 15.74 -2.17
CA GLY A 40 3.48 15.09 -1.39
C GLY A 40 3.07 14.62 0.01
N LYS A 41 1.87 15.00 0.48
CA LYS A 41 1.24 14.45 1.71
C LYS A 41 0.74 13.02 1.54
N SER A 42 0.40 12.62 0.32
CA SER A 42 -0.23 11.33 0.02
C SER A 42 0.53 10.50 -1.02
N PHE A 43 1.37 11.13 -1.84
CA PHE A 43 2.07 10.49 -2.94
C PHE A 43 3.59 10.68 -2.82
N SER A 44 4.35 9.69 -3.28
CA SER A 44 5.79 9.81 -3.48
C SER A 44 6.12 10.36 -4.88
N GLY A 45 7.39 10.69 -5.11
CA GLY A 45 7.92 10.80 -6.47
C GLY A 45 7.75 9.51 -7.26
N LEU A 46 7.81 9.61 -8.59
CA LEU A 46 7.63 8.49 -9.50
C LEU A 46 8.66 7.37 -9.24
N ARG A 47 8.19 6.13 -9.17
CA ARG A 47 8.98 4.93 -8.91
C ARG A 47 8.65 3.82 -9.92
N ALA A 48 9.54 2.84 -10.04
CA ALA A 48 9.37 1.73 -10.98
C ALA A 48 8.14 0.84 -10.67
N ASP A 49 7.75 0.72 -9.40
CA ASP A 49 6.58 -0.05 -8.97
C ASP A 49 5.26 0.58 -9.43
N GLN A 50 5.23 1.89 -9.70
CA GLN A 50 4.07 2.57 -10.27
C GLN A 50 3.79 2.21 -11.75
N PHE A 51 4.73 1.51 -12.39
CA PHE A 51 4.54 0.92 -13.72
C PHE A 51 4.12 -0.56 -13.65
N GLN A 52 3.91 -1.09 -12.45
CA GLN A 52 3.50 -2.46 -12.22
C GLN A 52 2.07 -2.50 -11.67
N ARG A 53 1.39 -3.64 -11.86
CA ARG A 53 0.12 -3.93 -11.17
C ARG A 53 0.38 -4.94 -10.06
N ARG A 54 0.06 -4.56 -8.82
CA ARG A 54 0.16 -5.46 -7.67
C ARG A 54 -1.15 -6.23 -7.51
N THR A 55 -1.07 -7.55 -7.53
CA THR A 55 -2.20 -8.46 -7.32
C THR A 55 -1.92 -9.40 -6.16
N SER A 56 -2.84 -9.48 -5.21
CA SER A 56 -2.77 -10.47 -4.12
C SER A 56 -3.38 -11.79 -4.57
N ILE A 57 -2.68 -12.90 -4.33
CA ILE A 57 -3.20 -14.25 -4.56
C ILE A 57 -3.42 -14.90 -3.20
N VAL A 58 -4.64 -15.37 -2.94
CA VAL A 58 -5.00 -16.05 -1.69
C VAL A 58 -5.45 -17.48 -2.04
N LYS A 59 -4.78 -18.47 -1.44
CA LYS A 59 -5.13 -19.89 -1.55
C LYS A 59 -5.36 -20.45 -0.15
N MET A 60 -6.50 -21.09 0.06
CA MET A 60 -6.86 -21.71 1.34
C MET A 60 -7.15 -23.19 1.14
N ASP A 61 -6.79 -23.99 2.15
CA ASP A 61 -7.23 -25.37 2.25
C ASP A 61 -8.51 -25.48 3.10
N LYS A 62 -9.11 -26.68 3.11
CA LYS A 62 -10.36 -26.94 3.85
C LYS A 62 -10.23 -26.65 5.34
N ALA A 63 -9.08 -26.95 5.94
CA ALA A 63 -8.82 -26.71 7.36
C ALA A 63 -8.81 -25.21 7.68
N SER A 64 -8.19 -24.39 6.83
CA SER A 64 -8.14 -22.94 6.97
C SER A 64 -9.53 -22.33 6.81
N VAL A 65 -10.32 -22.76 5.80
CA VAL A 65 -11.70 -22.28 5.62
C VAL A 65 -12.56 -22.61 6.85
N LYS A 66 -12.44 -23.83 7.38
CA LYS A 66 -13.16 -24.24 8.59
C LYS A 66 -12.78 -23.40 9.81
N LYS A 67 -11.50 -23.06 9.98
CA LYS A 67 -11.03 -22.19 11.07
C LYS A 67 -11.56 -20.77 10.95
N SER A 68 -11.76 -20.26 9.74
CA SER A 68 -12.28 -18.91 9.50
C SER A 68 -13.78 -18.77 9.74
N LEU A 69 -14.55 -19.85 9.65
CA LEU A 69 -16.02 -19.84 9.72
C LEU A 69 -16.59 -19.04 10.91
N PRO A 70 -16.22 -19.30 12.18
CA PRO A 70 -16.83 -18.61 13.32
C PRO A 70 -16.60 -17.09 13.28
N VAL A 71 -15.43 -16.66 12.80
CA VAL A 71 -15.10 -15.23 12.68
C VAL A 71 -15.92 -14.60 11.55
N VAL A 72 -15.91 -15.20 10.36
CA VAL A 72 -16.63 -14.63 9.21
C VAL A 72 -18.14 -14.61 9.45
N GLN A 73 -18.71 -15.61 10.11
CA GLN A 73 -20.14 -15.61 10.48
C GLN A 73 -20.49 -14.47 11.42
N GLU A 74 -19.65 -14.18 12.41
CA GLU A 74 -19.93 -13.10 13.35
C GLU A 74 -19.82 -11.73 12.68
N PHE A 75 -18.82 -11.51 11.82
CA PHE A 75 -18.75 -10.28 11.01
C PHE A 75 -19.94 -10.16 10.05
N ALA A 76 -20.32 -11.24 9.36
CA ALA A 76 -21.48 -11.23 8.47
C ALA A 76 -22.76 -10.86 9.22
N ARG A 77 -22.95 -11.39 10.43
CA ARG A 77 -24.09 -11.06 11.30
C ARG A 77 -24.08 -9.60 11.75
N MET A 78 -22.92 -9.07 12.16
CA MET A 78 -22.79 -7.68 12.60
C MET A 78 -23.01 -6.68 11.46
N GLU A 79 -22.59 -7.03 10.24
CA GLU A 79 -22.69 -6.17 9.06
C GLU A 79 -24.01 -6.36 8.27
N GLY A 80 -24.84 -7.34 8.64
CA GLY A 80 -26.06 -7.68 7.90
C GLY A 80 -25.80 -8.30 6.52
N LEU A 81 -24.65 -8.96 6.35
CA LEU A 81 -24.19 -9.56 5.11
C LEU A 81 -24.28 -11.09 5.15
N ASP A 82 -25.47 -11.63 5.43
CA ASP A 82 -25.69 -13.07 5.66
C ASP A 82 -25.09 -13.97 4.57
N ALA A 83 -25.21 -13.55 3.30
CA ALA A 83 -24.67 -14.30 2.16
C ALA A 83 -23.14 -14.51 2.24
N HIS A 84 -22.39 -13.59 2.86
CA HIS A 84 -20.94 -13.75 3.03
C HIS A 84 -20.62 -14.89 4.02
N GLY A 85 -21.31 -14.92 5.17
CA GLY A 85 -21.16 -15.99 6.16
C GLY A 85 -21.60 -17.36 5.62
N GLU A 86 -22.76 -17.39 4.96
CA GLU A 86 -23.29 -18.60 4.33
C GLU A 86 -22.36 -19.17 3.26
N SER A 87 -21.68 -18.31 2.49
CA SER A 87 -20.71 -18.76 1.50
C SER A 87 -19.56 -19.57 2.11
N VAL A 88 -19.14 -19.25 3.34
CA VAL A 88 -18.10 -20.00 4.06
C VAL A 88 -18.70 -21.27 4.67
N ARG A 89 -19.88 -21.18 5.29
CA ARG A 89 -20.58 -22.33 5.91
C ARG A 89 -20.76 -23.48 4.92
N LEU A 90 -21.27 -23.18 3.73
CA LEU A 90 -21.50 -24.17 2.66
C LEU A 90 -20.21 -24.88 2.20
N ARG A 91 -19.05 -24.24 2.31
CA ARG A 91 -17.74 -24.83 1.95
C ARG A 91 -17.14 -25.69 3.07
N VAL A 92 -17.61 -25.52 4.31
CA VAL A 92 -17.24 -26.38 5.44
C VAL A 92 -18.08 -27.65 5.46
N GLU A 93 -19.34 -27.56 5.04
CA GLU A 93 -20.32 -28.67 5.05
C GLU A 93 -20.15 -29.67 3.91
N LYS A 94 -19.67 -29.22 2.74
CA LYS A 94 -19.17 -30.11 1.68
C LYS A 94 -17.81 -30.69 2.09
#